data_AF-A0A6I9PG32-F1
#
_entry.id   AF-A0A6I9PG32-F1
#
_cell.length_a   1.000
_cell.length_b   1.000
_cell.length_c   1.000
_cell.angle_alpha   90.00
_cell.angle_beta   90.00
_cell.angle_gamma   90.00
#
_symmetry.space_group_name_H-M   'P 1'
#
loop_
_entity.id
_entity.type
_entity.pdbx_description
1 polymer ?
#
loop_
_entity_poly.entity_id
_entity_poly.type
_entity_poly.pdbx_seq_one_letter_code
_entity_poly.pdbx_strand_id
1 'polypeptide(L)'
;MDKLESVKARLCKWLSKDPDFILTKCGNILLMNESLEVQKRSNALEKMEVLLSTIIKKGDDTCQTFLDILEENQAHYQQLKQLFNPAPQKSAAPTVHADSCSVVTMREITDVKSETLNVEIKTEMDPQSWTTGAAVGPVPQRDYTALNGSVICADKISGVNCDVLNFSVSVKSVNTNRQDTATPSVDETLPSHQGPATKMIISNKLRLIACLSADPSFILQNLQQKKILSNRQYGNLKDLSQREETVIKLIDQVISNGEKSCSLFLEVLKQPDILETYPNLNEIKW
;
A
#
# COMPACT_ATOMS: atom_id res chain seq x y z
N MET A 1 -0.34 33.87 -11.37
CA MET A 1 0.02 32.83 -12.36
C MET A 1 0.27 31.45 -11.73
N ASP A 2 1.24 31.32 -10.82
CA ASP A 2 1.78 30.03 -10.34
C ASP A 2 0.74 29.08 -9.72
N LYS A 3 -0.24 29.63 -8.98
CA LYS A 3 -1.29 28.84 -8.35
C LYS A 3 -2.18 28.13 -9.39
N LEU A 4 -2.51 28.80 -10.50
CA LEU A 4 -3.39 28.24 -11.53
C LEU A 4 -2.66 27.19 -12.38
N GLU A 5 -1.39 27.44 -12.71
CA GLU A 5 -0.54 26.49 -13.44
C GLU A 5 -0.31 25.21 -12.61
N SER A 6 -0.01 25.33 -11.32
CA SER A 6 0.20 24.21 -10.40
C SER A 6 -1.03 23.29 -10.27
N VAL A 7 -2.23 23.86 -10.31
CA VAL A 7 -3.49 23.10 -10.15
C VAL A 7 -4.22 22.80 -11.47
N LYS A 8 -3.65 23.19 -12.61
CA LYS A 8 -4.23 23.07 -13.96
C LYS A 8 -4.74 21.66 -14.26
N ALA A 9 -3.94 20.64 -14.00
CA ALA A 9 -4.32 19.24 -14.27
C ALA A 9 -5.54 18.79 -13.44
N ARG A 10 -5.64 19.24 -12.18
CA ARG A 10 -6.78 18.92 -11.30
C ARG A 10 -8.03 19.68 -11.76
N LEU A 11 -7.88 20.96 -12.11
CA LEU A 11 -8.96 21.78 -12.65
C LEU A 11 -9.51 21.20 -13.96
N CYS A 12 -8.66 20.77 -14.90
CA CYS A 12 -9.11 20.10 -16.14
C CYS A 12 -10.06 18.94 -15.82
N LYS A 13 -9.71 18.10 -14.84
CA LYS A 13 -10.50 16.93 -14.44
C LYS A 13 -11.80 17.30 -13.72
N TRP A 14 -11.79 18.36 -12.91
CA TRP A 14 -12.99 18.78 -12.18
C TRP A 14 -14.00 19.47 -13.11
N LEU A 15 -13.52 20.36 -13.97
CA LEU A 15 -14.35 21.15 -14.87
C LEU A 15 -14.89 20.32 -16.03
N SER A 16 -14.21 19.23 -16.43
CA SER A 16 -14.70 18.33 -17.49
C SER A 16 -15.98 17.58 -17.13
N LYS A 17 -16.41 17.61 -15.85
CA LYS A 17 -17.70 17.09 -15.41
C LYS A 17 -18.88 17.84 -16.05
N ASP A 18 -18.72 19.14 -16.27
CA ASP A 18 -19.72 19.99 -16.92
C ASP A 18 -19.01 21.15 -17.63
N PRO A 19 -18.46 20.91 -18.83
CA PRO A 19 -17.65 21.90 -19.53
C PRO A 19 -18.49 23.08 -20.03
N ASP A 20 -19.75 22.86 -20.38
CA ASP A 20 -20.58 23.90 -21.02
C ASP A 20 -21.05 24.94 -19.98
N PHE A 21 -21.29 24.53 -18.74
CA PHE A 21 -21.61 25.45 -17.65
C PHE A 21 -20.48 26.45 -17.37
N ILE A 22 -19.24 25.96 -17.19
CA ILE A 22 -18.11 26.84 -16.90
C ILE A 22 -17.77 27.74 -18.09
N LEU A 23 -17.89 27.23 -19.33
CA LEU A 23 -17.69 28.05 -20.53
C LEU A 23 -18.67 29.20 -20.62
N THR A 24 -19.93 28.97 -20.24
CA THR A 24 -20.95 30.02 -20.17
C THR A 24 -20.55 31.11 -19.17
N LYS A 25 -20.00 30.73 -18.01
CA LYS A 25 -19.53 31.68 -16.99
C LYS A 25 -18.27 32.43 -17.44
N CYS A 26 -17.37 31.78 -18.17
CA CYS A 26 -16.17 32.40 -18.73
C CYS A 26 -16.42 33.33 -19.93
N GLY A 27 -17.68 33.53 -20.35
CA GLY A 27 -18.03 34.36 -21.51
C GLY A 27 -17.51 35.81 -21.45
N ASN A 28 -17.26 36.35 -20.26
CA ASN A 28 -16.71 37.69 -20.07
C ASN A 28 -15.17 37.73 -20.07
N ILE A 29 -14.52 36.58 -20.00
CA ILE A 29 -13.05 36.44 -19.93
C ILE A 29 -12.48 36.03 -21.30
N LEU A 30 -13.25 35.24 -22.06
CA LEU A 30 -12.89 34.78 -23.39
C LEU A 30 -13.41 35.75 -24.45
N LEU A 31 -12.60 36.01 -25.47
CA LEU A 31 -13.05 36.63 -26.69
C LEU A 31 -13.92 35.65 -27.49
N MET A 32 -14.81 36.18 -28.33
CA MET A 32 -15.77 35.40 -29.14
C MET A 32 -15.11 34.31 -30.01
N ASN A 33 -13.87 34.54 -30.46
CA ASN A 33 -13.08 33.58 -31.23
C ASN A 33 -12.48 32.47 -30.35
N GLU A 34 -12.04 32.80 -29.13
CA GLU A 34 -11.46 31.85 -28.17
C GLU A 34 -12.52 30.88 -27.63
N SER A 35 -13.73 31.38 -27.32
CA SER A 35 -14.84 30.53 -26.90
C SER A 35 -15.26 29.57 -28.00
N LEU A 36 -15.19 30.00 -29.26
CA LEU A 36 -15.52 29.17 -30.43
C LEU A 36 -14.44 28.11 -30.69
N GLU A 37 -13.16 28.40 -30.43
CA GLU A 37 -12.08 27.41 -30.47
C GLU A 37 -12.20 26.34 -29.38
N VAL A 38 -12.62 26.72 -28.18
CA VAL A 38 -12.89 25.77 -27.11
C VAL A 38 -14.10 24.90 -27.47
N GLN A 39 -15.19 25.50 -27.96
CA GLN A 39 -16.42 24.78 -28.28
C GLN A 39 -16.28 23.82 -29.46
N LYS A 40 -15.32 24.06 -30.37
CA LYS A 40 -14.96 23.13 -31.47
C LYS A 40 -14.39 21.78 -31.00
N ARG A 41 -13.91 21.68 -29.75
CA ARG A 41 -13.33 20.42 -29.25
C ARG A 41 -14.43 19.41 -28.93
N SER A 42 -14.23 18.16 -29.36
CA SER A 42 -15.20 17.07 -29.19
C SER A 42 -15.21 16.51 -27.76
N ASN A 43 -14.08 16.61 -27.06
CA ASN A 43 -13.85 16.01 -25.75
C ASN A 43 -13.90 17.07 -24.63
N ALA A 44 -14.66 16.79 -23.57
CA ALA A 44 -14.80 17.68 -22.41
C ALA A 44 -13.46 18.00 -21.73
N LEU A 45 -12.52 17.06 -21.69
CA LEU A 45 -11.21 17.28 -21.08
C LEU A 45 -10.35 18.21 -21.93
N GLU A 46 -10.32 17.98 -23.25
CA GLU A 46 -9.61 18.85 -24.20
C GLU A 46 -10.20 20.26 -24.24
N LYS A 47 -11.53 20.40 -24.13
CA LYS A 47 -12.19 21.70 -23.97
C LYS A 47 -11.61 22.47 -22.79
N MET A 48 -11.50 21.82 -21.62
CA MET A 48 -11.00 22.46 -20.40
C MET A 48 -9.50 22.73 -20.45
N GLU A 49 -8.72 21.87 -21.09
CA GLU A 49 -7.29 22.06 -21.24
C GLU A 49 -6.97 23.28 -22.13
N VAL A 50 -7.69 23.42 -23.25
CA VAL A 50 -7.57 24.59 -24.12
C VAL A 50 -8.04 25.85 -23.39
N LEU A 51 -9.19 25.78 -22.69
CA LEU A 51 -9.71 26.89 -21.89
C LEU A 51 -8.66 27.41 -20.88
N LEU A 52 -8.13 26.51 -20.05
CA LEU A 52 -7.16 26.88 -19.01
C LEU A 52 -5.85 27.39 -19.62
N SER A 53 -5.39 26.79 -20.72
CA SER A 53 -4.19 27.25 -21.42
C SER A 53 -4.37 28.64 -22.02
N THR A 54 -5.55 28.96 -22.55
CA THR A 54 -5.89 30.30 -23.05
C THR A 54 -5.93 31.32 -21.91
N ILE A 55 -6.59 30.99 -20.80
CA ILE A 55 -6.67 31.88 -19.62
C ILE A 55 -5.28 32.20 -19.05
N ILE A 56 -4.42 31.18 -18.92
CA ILE A 56 -3.06 31.35 -18.38
C ILE A 56 -2.21 32.22 -19.30
N LYS A 57 -2.32 32.05 -20.62
CA LYS A 57 -1.59 32.86 -21.62
C LYS A 57 -1.98 34.33 -21.61
N LYS A 58 -3.21 34.68 -21.19
CA LYS A 58 -3.69 36.07 -21.15
C LYS A 58 -3.18 36.87 -19.96
N GLY A 59 -2.56 36.22 -18.98
CA GLY A 59 -1.91 36.87 -17.85
C GLY A 59 -2.74 36.92 -16.57
N ASP A 60 -2.17 37.58 -15.56
CA ASP A 60 -2.62 37.45 -14.18
C ASP A 60 -4.03 37.98 -13.90
N ASP A 61 -4.41 39.10 -14.52
CA ASP A 61 -5.75 39.70 -14.34
C ASP A 61 -6.86 38.74 -14.81
N THR A 62 -6.61 38.05 -15.92
CA THR A 62 -7.52 37.05 -16.50
C THR A 62 -7.57 35.81 -15.59
N CYS A 63 -6.43 35.39 -15.07
CA CYS A 63 -6.35 34.26 -14.13
C CYS A 63 -7.11 34.55 -12.83
N GLN A 64 -6.98 35.77 -12.29
CA GLN A 64 -7.67 36.16 -11.06
C GLN A 64 -9.19 36.21 -11.27
N THR A 65 -9.64 36.85 -12.36
CA THR A 65 -11.06 36.88 -12.72
C THR A 65 -11.63 35.46 -12.87
N PHE A 66 -10.85 34.53 -13.43
CA PHE A 66 -11.25 33.14 -13.53
C PHE A 66 -11.30 32.42 -12.18
N LEU A 67 -10.37 32.69 -11.27
CA LEU A 67 -10.42 32.18 -9.90
C LEU A 67 -11.65 32.69 -9.16
N ASP A 68 -12.04 33.95 -9.34
CA ASP A 68 -13.24 34.52 -8.73
C ASP A 68 -14.50 33.80 -9.25
N ILE A 69 -14.59 33.53 -10.56
CA ILE A 69 -15.67 32.71 -11.14
C ILE A 69 -15.69 31.31 -10.50
N LEU A 70 -14.54 30.66 -10.36
CA LEU A 70 -14.46 29.34 -9.74
C LEU A 70 -14.89 29.37 -8.26
N GLU A 71 -14.56 30.45 -7.55
CA GLU A 71 -14.94 30.65 -6.15
C GLU A 71 -16.45 30.83 -5.99
N GLU A 72 -17.09 31.62 -6.86
CA GLU A 72 -18.55 31.82 -6.87
C GLU A 72 -19.33 30.54 -7.24
N ASN A 73 -18.74 29.67 -8.06
CA ASN A 73 -19.40 28.48 -8.59
C ASN A 73 -19.00 27.17 -7.87
N GLN A 74 -18.48 27.25 -6.65
CA GLN A 74 -18.12 26.09 -5.81
C GLN A 74 -19.29 25.13 -5.51
N ALA A 75 -20.53 25.62 -5.56
CA ALA A 75 -21.71 24.77 -5.36
C ALA A 75 -21.91 23.79 -6.53
N HIS A 76 -21.57 24.21 -7.75
CA HIS A 76 -21.71 23.39 -8.96
C HIS A 76 -20.61 22.33 -9.05
N TYR A 77 -19.38 22.73 -8.71
CA TYR A 77 -18.23 21.83 -8.63
C TYR A 77 -17.78 21.70 -7.18
N GLN A 78 -18.35 20.74 -6.46
CA GLN A 78 -18.04 20.50 -5.04
C GLN A 78 -16.55 20.29 -4.77
N GLN A 79 -15.80 19.80 -5.77
CA GLN A 79 -14.35 19.62 -5.72
C GLN A 79 -13.58 20.93 -5.65
N LEU A 80 -14.13 22.05 -6.15
CA LEU A 80 -13.50 23.38 -6.06
C LEU A 80 -13.40 23.88 -4.61
N LYS A 81 -14.23 23.36 -3.70
CA LYS A 81 -14.10 23.66 -2.27
C LYS A 81 -12.69 23.37 -1.76
N GLN A 82 -12.03 22.31 -2.26
CA GLN A 82 -10.67 21.94 -1.89
C GLN A 82 -9.61 22.95 -2.38
N LEU A 83 -9.94 23.79 -3.37
CA LEU A 83 -9.04 24.77 -3.96
C LEU A 83 -9.06 26.11 -3.20
N PHE A 84 -10.23 26.56 -2.76
CA PHE A 84 -10.44 27.86 -2.10
C PHE A 84 -10.48 27.76 -0.58
N ASN A 85 -11.07 26.68 -0.10
CA ASN A 85 -11.04 26.31 1.29
C ASN A 85 -10.26 24.99 1.36
N PRO A 86 -8.92 25.03 1.28
CA PRO A 86 -8.17 23.95 1.87
C PRO A 86 -8.56 24.05 3.32
N ALA A 87 -9.64 23.36 3.72
CA ALA A 87 -9.87 23.11 5.11
C ALA A 87 -8.48 22.69 5.60
N PRO A 88 -7.99 23.18 6.76
CA PRO A 88 -7.22 22.24 7.54
C PRO A 88 -8.18 21.08 7.55
N GLN A 89 -7.87 20.00 6.81
CA GLN A 89 -8.64 18.79 6.99
C GLN A 89 -8.69 18.72 8.51
N LYS A 90 -9.88 18.61 9.08
CA LYS A 90 -9.97 18.04 10.41
C LYS A 90 -9.44 16.60 10.29
N SER A 91 -8.18 16.40 9.90
CA SER A 91 -7.17 15.83 10.76
C SER A 91 -7.40 16.45 12.14
N ALA A 92 -8.41 15.93 12.85
CA ALA A 92 -8.07 15.52 14.20
C ALA A 92 -6.75 14.79 14.01
N ALA A 93 -5.64 15.36 14.52
CA ALA A 93 -4.32 14.78 14.35
C ALA A 93 -4.49 13.28 14.51
N PRO A 94 -4.23 12.47 13.46
CA PRO A 94 -4.70 11.11 13.42
C PRO A 94 -4.25 10.46 14.70
N THR A 95 -5.22 9.88 15.36
CA THR A 95 -5.00 9.44 16.70
C THR A 95 -4.16 8.17 16.59
N VAL A 96 -2.91 8.25 17.04
CA VAL A 96 -1.92 7.18 16.90
C VAL A 96 -1.84 6.41 18.21
N HIS A 97 -1.87 5.09 18.11
CA HIS A 97 -1.41 4.20 19.16
C HIS A 97 -0.25 3.37 18.64
N ALA A 98 0.87 3.40 19.36
CA ALA A 98 2.01 2.55 19.14
C ALA A 98 2.42 1.95 20.49
N ASP A 99 2.55 0.63 20.56
CA ASP A 99 3.13 -0.02 21.75
C ASP A 99 4.66 -0.01 21.72
N SER A 100 5.28 -0.53 22.79
CA SER A 100 6.67 -0.34 23.21
C SER A 100 7.77 -0.37 22.14
N CYS A 101 7.59 -1.09 21.02
CA CYS A 101 8.57 -1.17 19.92
C CYS A 101 7.97 -0.88 18.54
N SER A 102 6.71 -0.46 18.49
CA SER A 102 6.01 -0.15 17.25
C SER A 102 6.30 1.27 16.79
N VAL A 103 6.35 1.49 15.48
CA VAL A 103 6.63 2.81 14.90
C VAL A 103 5.46 3.22 14.02
N VAL A 104 4.99 4.46 14.20
CA VAL A 104 4.06 5.08 13.25
C VAL A 104 4.70 6.34 12.73
N THR A 105 4.95 6.40 11.43
CA THR A 105 5.40 7.62 10.76
C THR A 105 4.26 8.26 9.99
N MET A 106 4.23 9.58 10.02
CA MET A 106 3.32 10.37 9.20
C MET A 106 4.05 11.65 8.80
N ARG A 107 4.84 11.54 7.73
CA ARG A 107 5.61 12.64 7.14
C ARG A 107 4.84 13.23 5.97
N GLU A 108 4.73 14.54 5.91
CA GLU A 108 4.25 15.24 4.71
C GLU A 108 5.47 15.77 3.96
N ILE A 109 5.73 15.22 2.77
CA ILE A 109 6.86 15.60 1.90
C ILE A 109 6.27 16.24 0.66
N THR A 110 6.43 17.56 0.52
CA THR A 110 5.89 18.30 -0.62
C THR A 110 6.95 19.09 -1.36
N ASP A 111 6.82 19.15 -2.68
CA ASP A 111 7.56 20.07 -3.57
C ASP A 111 9.10 19.94 -3.50
N VAL A 112 9.59 18.71 -3.33
CA VAL A 112 11.04 18.42 -3.29
C VAL A 112 11.60 18.23 -4.70
N LYS A 113 12.68 18.95 -5.04
CA LYS A 113 13.53 18.67 -6.21
C LYS A 113 14.90 18.17 -5.72
N SER A 114 15.23 16.92 -6.01
CA SER A 114 16.50 16.30 -5.59
C SER A 114 16.85 15.15 -6.52
N GLU A 115 18.14 14.90 -6.80
CA GLU A 115 18.56 13.71 -7.56
C GLU A 115 18.20 12.41 -6.82
N THR A 116 18.23 12.42 -5.48
CA THR A 116 17.86 11.25 -4.68
C THR A 116 17.09 11.64 -3.42
N LEU A 117 16.06 10.88 -3.08
CA LEU A 117 15.33 10.98 -1.81
C LEU A 117 15.38 9.61 -1.10
N ASN A 118 16.00 9.59 0.08
CA ASN A 118 16.17 8.38 0.89
C ASN A 118 15.39 8.51 2.20
N VAL A 119 14.52 7.53 2.47
CA VAL A 119 13.81 7.40 3.74
C VAL A 119 14.11 6.04 4.33
N GLU A 120 14.72 6.04 5.51
CA GLU A 120 15.04 4.82 6.25
C GLU A 120 14.35 4.82 7.63
N ILE A 121 13.68 3.73 7.95
CA ILE A 121 13.08 3.47 9.26
C ILE A 121 13.66 2.17 9.80
N LYS A 122 14.34 2.27 10.94
CA LYS A 122 14.88 1.12 11.67
C LYS A 122 14.24 1.05 13.03
N THR A 123 13.70 -0.12 13.37
CA THR A 123 13.27 -0.42 14.75
C THR A 123 13.91 -1.73 15.19
N GLU A 124 14.38 -1.74 16.43
CA GLU A 124 14.99 -2.90 17.07
C GLU A 124 14.13 -3.24 18.29
N MET A 125 13.59 -4.46 18.30
CA MET A 125 12.72 -4.96 19.36
C MET A 125 13.53 -5.85 20.30
N ASP A 126 13.58 -5.48 21.59
CA ASP A 126 14.10 -6.33 22.67
C ASP A 126 12.97 -7.20 23.25
N PRO A 127 13.04 -8.54 23.15
CA PRO A 127 12.03 -9.44 23.71
C PRO A 127 11.89 -9.36 25.22
N GLN A 128 12.90 -8.88 25.96
CA GLN A 128 12.82 -8.74 27.41
C GLN A 128 11.96 -7.55 27.85
N SER A 129 11.64 -6.62 26.93
CA SER A 129 10.73 -5.51 27.16
C SER A 129 9.24 -5.90 27.01
N TRP A 130 8.95 -7.19 26.84
CA TRP A 130 7.60 -7.71 27.01
C TRP A 130 7.23 -7.62 28.49
N THR A 131 6.76 -6.44 28.90
CA THR A 131 5.77 -6.42 29.97
C THR A 131 4.58 -7.19 29.42
N THR A 132 4.47 -8.44 29.85
CA THR A 132 3.28 -9.27 29.76
C THR A 132 2.18 -8.69 30.65
N GLY A 133 1.94 -7.39 30.55
CA GLY A 133 0.67 -6.81 30.89
C GLY A 133 -0.19 -7.06 29.67
N ALA A 134 -1.05 -8.07 29.74
CA ALA A 134 -2.25 -8.05 28.93
C ALA A 134 -2.84 -6.65 29.08
N ALA A 135 -2.87 -5.85 28.01
CA ALA A 135 -3.75 -4.70 27.94
C ALA A 135 -5.17 -5.27 27.91
N VAL A 136 -5.64 -5.70 29.08
CA VAL A 136 -7.03 -6.05 29.38
C VAL A 136 -7.77 -4.72 29.37
N GLY A 137 -8.07 -4.24 28.18
CA GLY A 137 -8.80 -3.01 27.96
C GLY A 137 -9.12 -2.88 26.48
N PRO A 138 -10.26 -2.29 26.11
CA PRO A 138 -10.57 -2.00 24.72
C PRO A 138 -9.44 -1.15 24.14
N VAL A 139 -8.76 -1.66 23.10
CA VAL A 139 -7.81 -0.89 22.31
C VAL A 139 -8.58 0.33 21.79
N PRO A 140 -8.19 1.57 22.12
CA PRO A 140 -8.94 2.74 21.71
C PRO A 140 -9.05 2.74 20.18
N GLN A 141 -10.24 3.01 19.66
CA GLN A 141 -10.46 3.11 18.23
C GLN A 141 -9.70 4.36 17.73
N ARG A 142 -8.56 4.11 17.09
CA ARG A 142 -7.54 5.08 16.70
C ARG A 142 -7.32 4.94 15.19
N ASP A 143 -6.99 6.04 14.53
CA ASP A 143 -6.81 6.07 13.07
C ASP A 143 -5.65 5.18 12.62
N TYR A 144 -4.59 5.09 13.45
CA TYR A 144 -3.48 4.17 13.25
C TYR A 144 -3.12 3.49 14.56
N THR A 145 -3.06 2.15 14.53
CA THR A 145 -2.74 1.32 15.70
C THR A 145 -1.64 0.34 15.32
N ALA A 146 -0.41 0.63 15.73
CA ALA A 146 0.74 -0.25 15.57
C ALA A 146 0.99 -1.02 16.88
N LEU A 147 1.03 -2.35 16.78
CA LEU A 147 1.13 -3.27 17.91
C LEU A 147 2.17 -4.36 17.60
N ASN A 148 2.78 -4.89 18.65
CA ASN A 148 3.75 -5.98 18.62
C ASN A 148 4.97 -5.65 17.74
N GLY A 149 5.47 -4.42 17.84
CA GLY A 149 6.60 -3.89 17.05
C GLY A 149 6.36 -3.82 15.55
N SER A 150 5.13 -3.51 15.15
CA SER A 150 4.82 -3.23 13.76
C SER A 150 5.20 -1.79 13.39
N VAL A 151 5.43 -1.58 12.09
CA VAL A 151 5.70 -0.24 11.54
C VAL A 151 4.56 0.14 10.62
N ILE A 152 3.95 1.30 10.86
CA ILE A 152 2.96 1.92 9.98
C ILE A 152 3.58 3.18 9.38
N CYS A 153 3.66 3.24 8.06
CA CYS A 153 4.04 4.45 7.34
C CYS A 153 2.78 5.06 6.71
N ALA A 154 2.30 6.16 7.28
CA ALA A 154 1.18 6.96 6.77
C ALA A 154 1.69 8.25 6.10
N ASP A 155 2.88 8.21 5.51
CA ASP A 155 3.53 9.36 4.89
C ASP A 155 2.77 9.80 3.63
N LYS A 156 2.63 11.12 3.45
CA LYS A 156 2.00 11.75 2.28
C LYS A 156 3.07 12.46 1.47
N ILE A 157 3.22 12.04 0.21
CA ILE A 157 4.24 12.58 -0.69
C ILE A 157 3.55 13.18 -1.92
N SER A 158 3.80 14.45 -2.21
CA SER A 158 3.23 15.10 -3.41
C SER A 158 4.14 16.16 -4.01
N GLY A 159 4.20 16.27 -5.33
CA GLY A 159 5.02 17.30 -5.99
C GLY A 159 6.53 17.03 -5.94
N VAL A 160 6.95 15.79 -5.67
CA VAL A 160 8.37 15.42 -5.63
C VAL A 160 8.87 15.10 -7.04
N ASN A 161 10.01 15.69 -7.40
CA ASN A 161 10.76 15.41 -8.63
C ASN A 161 12.16 14.90 -8.26
N CYS A 162 12.39 13.60 -8.43
CA CYS A 162 13.66 12.96 -8.14
C CYS A 162 13.96 11.79 -9.07
N ASP A 163 15.24 11.56 -9.36
CA ASP A 163 15.70 10.48 -10.24
C ASP A 163 15.68 9.13 -9.52
N VAL A 164 16.01 9.12 -8.22
CA VAL A 164 16.02 7.91 -7.38
C VAL A 164 15.24 8.14 -6.09
N LEU A 165 14.29 7.24 -5.82
CA LEU A 165 13.46 7.25 -4.61
C LEU A 165 13.66 5.94 -3.85
N ASN A 166 14.32 5.99 -2.69
CA ASN A 166 14.57 4.81 -1.86
C ASN A 166 13.79 4.86 -0.55
N PHE A 167 12.97 3.84 -0.35
CA PHE A 167 12.28 3.59 0.92
C PHE A 167 12.77 2.27 1.51
N SER A 168 13.33 2.34 2.72
CA SER A 168 13.80 1.18 3.46
C SER A 168 13.16 1.13 4.84
N VAL A 169 12.54 0.00 5.17
CA VAL A 169 12.02 -0.27 6.50
C VAL A 169 12.63 -1.58 6.99
N SER A 170 13.34 -1.54 8.11
CA SER A 170 13.90 -2.72 8.75
C SER A 170 13.42 -2.86 10.18
N VAL A 171 12.76 -3.99 10.47
CA VAL A 171 12.35 -4.40 11.81
C VAL A 171 13.26 -5.55 12.23
N LYS A 172 14.10 -5.34 13.24
CA LYS A 172 14.93 -6.41 13.80
C LYS A 172 14.32 -6.88 15.10
N SER A 173 13.90 -8.15 15.15
CA SER A 173 13.63 -8.83 16.41
C SER A 173 14.95 -9.34 16.97
N VAL A 174 15.36 -8.86 18.15
CA VAL A 174 16.54 -9.40 18.84
C VAL A 174 16.14 -10.76 19.39
N ASN A 175 16.26 -11.82 18.61
CA ASN A 175 16.20 -13.16 19.18
C ASN A 175 17.42 -13.32 20.09
N THR A 176 17.21 -13.31 21.41
CA THR A 176 18.23 -13.68 22.39
C THR A 176 18.55 -15.17 22.23
N ASN A 177 19.30 -15.52 21.19
CA ASN A 177 20.23 -16.62 21.30
C ASN A 177 21.44 -16.08 22.04
N ARG A 178 21.51 -16.41 23.33
CA ARG A 178 22.76 -16.46 24.06
C ARG A 178 23.75 -17.25 23.22
N GLN A 179 24.71 -16.59 22.58
CA GLN A 179 26.13 -16.85 22.81
C GLN A 179 26.95 -15.75 22.12
N ASP A 180 27.39 -14.79 22.94
CA ASP A 180 28.61 -14.06 22.67
C ASP A 180 29.78 -15.04 22.65
N THR A 181 30.51 -15.10 21.55
CA THR A 181 31.97 -14.84 21.55
C THR A 181 32.48 -14.60 20.13
N ALA A 182 32.91 -13.34 19.91
CA ALA A 182 34.12 -12.92 19.21
C ALA A 182 34.23 -12.93 17.66
N THR A 183 33.87 -11.76 17.08
CA THR A 183 34.68 -10.91 16.14
C THR A 183 35.12 -11.47 14.75
N PRO A 184 35.65 -10.65 13.82
CA PRO A 184 34.88 -10.07 12.70
C PRO A 184 35.48 -10.43 11.30
N SER A 185 34.70 -10.29 10.23
CA SER A 185 35.09 -9.69 8.93
C SER A 185 34.29 -10.24 7.75
N VAL A 186 33.67 -9.28 7.04
CA VAL A 186 33.57 -9.13 5.58
C VAL A 186 33.31 -10.39 4.75
N ASP A 187 32.08 -10.58 4.28
CA ASP A 187 31.78 -10.58 2.83
C ASP A 187 30.26 -10.58 2.59
N GLU A 188 29.84 -10.01 1.47
CA GLU A 188 28.46 -9.94 1.00
C GLU A 188 27.84 -11.34 0.86
N THR A 189 26.63 -11.56 1.42
CA THR A 189 25.49 -12.32 0.84
C THR A 189 24.40 -12.50 1.91
N LEU A 190 23.17 -12.07 1.60
CA LEU A 190 21.86 -12.42 2.19
C LEU A 190 21.86 -13.33 3.45
N PRO A 191 21.25 -12.92 4.59
CA PRO A 191 21.05 -13.82 5.72
C PRO A 191 19.98 -14.86 5.37
N SER A 192 20.45 -16.03 4.95
CA SER A 192 19.72 -17.29 4.82
C SER A 192 19.16 -17.71 6.19
N HIS A 193 18.01 -17.17 6.59
CA HIS A 193 17.18 -17.69 7.69
C HIS A 193 16.14 -18.73 7.24
N GLN A 194 16.18 -19.19 6.00
CA GLN A 194 15.34 -20.31 5.57
C GLN A 194 15.96 -21.59 6.12
N GLY A 195 15.31 -22.20 7.10
CA GLY A 195 15.69 -23.53 7.54
C GLY A 195 15.47 -24.56 6.41
N PRO A 196 16.00 -25.78 6.57
CA PRO A 196 15.98 -26.81 5.53
C PRO A 196 14.57 -27.07 4.98
N ALA A 197 13.53 -27.05 5.82
CA ALA A 197 12.15 -27.27 5.39
C ALA A 197 11.63 -26.12 4.52
N THR A 198 11.91 -24.86 4.90
CA THR A 198 11.50 -23.69 4.12
C THR A 198 12.14 -23.69 2.72
N LYS A 199 13.42 -24.03 2.63
CA LYS A 199 14.13 -24.15 1.34
C LYS A 199 13.50 -25.22 0.46
N MET A 200 13.16 -26.38 1.05
CA MET A 200 12.52 -27.50 0.35
C MET A 200 11.17 -27.12 -0.26
N ILE A 201 10.34 -26.39 0.51
CA ILE A 201 9.02 -25.93 0.05
C ILE A 201 9.20 -24.93 -1.10
N ILE A 202 10.14 -24.00 -0.98
CA ILE A 202 10.39 -22.99 -2.02
C ILE A 202 10.88 -23.66 -3.31
N SER A 203 11.84 -24.58 -3.22
CA SER A 203 12.38 -25.29 -4.39
C SER A 203 11.34 -26.14 -5.11
N ASN A 204 10.34 -26.65 -4.39
CA ASN A 204 9.27 -27.48 -4.97
C ASN A 204 7.94 -26.74 -5.12
N LYS A 205 7.91 -25.42 -4.90
CA LYS A 205 6.68 -24.61 -4.81
C LYS A 205 5.73 -24.80 -5.99
N LEU A 206 6.25 -24.75 -7.22
CA LEU A 206 5.43 -24.91 -8.43
C LEU A 206 4.77 -26.29 -8.52
N ARG A 207 5.50 -27.35 -8.13
CA ARG A 207 4.97 -28.72 -8.10
C ARG A 207 3.93 -28.89 -7.00
N LEU A 208 4.17 -28.30 -5.83
CA LEU A 208 3.21 -28.29 -4.73
C LEU A 208 1.92 -27.58 -5.13
N ILE A 209 2.02 -26.42 -5.80
CA ILE A 209 0.85 -25.71 -6.32
C ILE A 209 0.07 -26.60 -7.28
N ALA A 210 0.73 -27.20 -8.26
CA ALA A 210 0.07 -28.07 -9.23
C ALA A 210 -0.61 -29.29 -8.59
N CYS A 211 0.04 -29.93 -7.61
CA CYS A 211 -0.49 -31.12 -6.94
C CYS A 211 -1.67 -30.77 -6.01
N LEU A 212 -1.48 -29.80 -5.13
CA LEU A 212 -2.46 -29.45 -4.10
C LEU A 212 -3.68 -28.71 -4.69
N SER A 213 -3.56 -28.12 -5.88
CA SER A 213 -4.68 -27.50 -6.60
C SER A 213 -5.75 -28.49 -7.07
N ALA A 214 -5.45 -29.81 -7.05
CA ALA A 214 -6.42 -30.85 -7.33
C ALA A 214 -7.60 -30.82 -6.33
N ASP A 215 -7.31 -30.64 -5.04
CA ASP A 215 -8.32 -30.46 -3.98
C ASP A 215 -7.80 -29.52 -2.88
N PRO A 216 -7.91 -28.20 -3.02
CA PRO A 216 -7.44 -27.26 -2.01
C PRO A 216 -8.19 -27.35 -0.68
N SER A 217 -9.45 -27.81 -0.69
CA SER A 217 -10.31 -27.84 0.49
C SER A 217 -9.86 -28.91 1.47
N PHE A 218 -9.48 -30.09 0.95
CA PHE A 218 -8.99 -31.20 1.76
C PHE A 218 -7.69 -30.86 2.48
N ILE A 219 -6.70 -30.30 1.78
CA ILE A 219 -5.43 -29.90 2.42
C ILE A 219 -5.63 -28.75 3.42
N LEU A 220 -6.49 -27.78 3.13
CA LEU A 220 -6.83 -26.69 4.06
C LEU A 220 -7.40 -27.22 5.37
N GLN A 221 -8.32 -28.17 5.31
CA GLN A 221 -8.95 -28.76 6.49
C GLN A 221 -7.93 -29.53 7.35
N ASN A 222 -7.04 -30.29 6.71
CA ASN A 222 -5.98 -31.02 7.41
C ASN A 222 -5.00 -30.07 8.12
N LEU A 223 -4.63 -28.95 7.48
CA LEU A 223 -3.72 -27.97 8.08
C LEU A 223 -4.36 -27.15 9.21
N GLN A 224 -5.68 -26.92 9.15
CA GLN A 224 -6.43 -26.37 10.27
C GLN A 224 -6.46 -27.35 11.46
N GLN A 225 -6.75 -28.64 11.21
CA GLN A 225 -6.81 -29.66 12.26
C GLN A 225 -5.46 -29.84 12.98
N LYS A 226 -4.36 -29.75 12.23
CA LYS A 226 -2.99 -29.81 12.78
C LYS A 226 -2.51 -28.49 13.39
N LYS A 227 -3.36 -27.45 13.44
CA LYS A 227 -3.08 -26.11 13.96
C LYS A 227 -1.88 -25.42 13.30
N ILE A 228 -1.58 -25.79 12.05
CA ILE A 228 -0.54 -25.13 11.23
C ILE A 228 -1.08 -23.78 10.74
N LEU A 229 -2.39 -23.72 10.49
CA LEU A 229 -3.13 -22.50 10.19
C LEU A 229 -4.02 -22.11 11.37
N SER A 230 -4.08 -20.82 11.67
CA SER A 230 -5.09 -20.27 12.58
C SER A 230 -6.49 -20.29 11.94
N ASN A 231 -7.54 -20.28 12.75
CA ASN A 231 -8.93 -20.22 12.26
C ASN A 231 -9.18 -19.01 11.34
N ARG A 232 -8.51 -17.88 11.59
CA ARG A 232 -8.59 -16.69 10.74
C ARG A 232 -7.92 -16.90 9.39
N GLN A 233 -6.76 -17.54 9.36
CA GLN A 233 -6.05 -17.88 8.11
C GLN A 233 -6.86 -18.89 7.29
N TYR A 234 -7.43 -19.91 7.94
CA TYR A 234 -8.31 -20.87 7.26
C TYR A 234 -9.55 -20.20 6.65
N GLY A 235 -10.24 -19.33 7.40
CA GLY A 235 -11.40 -18.58 6.88
C GLY A 235 -11.06 -17.73 5.66
N ASN A 236 -9.97 -16.95 5.74
CA ASN A 236 -9.51 -16.11 4.63
C ASN A 236 -9.14 -16.90 3.37
N LEU A 237 -8.63 -18.13 3.52
CA LEU A 237 -8.25 -18.99 2.40
C LEU A 237 -9.45 -19.76 1.82
N LYS A 238 -10.42 -20.12 2.67
CA LYS A 238 -11.64 -20.81 2.26
C LYS A 238 -12.58 -19.93 1.43
N ASP A 239 -12.60 -18.63 1.70
CA ASP A 239 -13.45 -17.67 0.99
C ASP A 239 -12.93 -17.30 -0.42
N LEU A 240 -11.79 -17.85 -0.84
CA LEU A 240 -11.22 -17.62 -2.17
C LEU A 240 -11.90 -18.49 -3.23
N SER A 241 -12.34 -17.87 -4.32
CA SER A 241 -13.03 -18.56 -5.42
C SER A 241 -12.12 -19.36 -6.35
N GLN A 242 -10.81 -19.11 -6.34
CA GLN A 242 -9.85 -19.69 -7.28
C GLN A 242 -8.94 -20.72 -6.59
N ARG A 243 -9.05 -21.99 -7.03
CA ARG A 243 -8.35 -23.13 -6.42
C ARG A 243 -6.83 -22.96 -6.36
N GLU A 244 -6.22 -22.50 -7.45
CA GLU A 244 -4.77 -22.30 -7.53
C GLU A 244 -4.32 -21.13 -6.65
N GLU A 245 -5.08 -20.02 -6.64
CA GLU A 245 -4.81 -18.86 -5.79
C GLU A 245 -4.86 -19.22 -4.30
N THR A 246 -5.82 -20.06 -3.91
CA THR A 246 -5.92 -20.60 -2.54
C THR A 246 -4.66 -21.35 -2.13
N VAL A 247 -4.11 -22.19 -3.01
CA VAL A 247 -2.92 -23.00 -2.73
C VAL A 247 -1.65 -22.15 -2.72
N ILE A 248 -1.52 -21.17 -3.61
CA ILE A 248 -0.41 -20.22 -3.60
C ILE A 248 -0.37 -19.49 -2.25
N LYS A 249 -1.49 -18.90 -1.85
CA LYS A 249 -1.61 -18.16 -0.59
C LYS A 249 -1.41 -19.06 0.62
N LEU A 250 -1.85 -20.32 0.57
CA LEU A 250 -1.59 -21.31 1.61
C LEU A 250 -0.09 -21.55 1.80
N ILE A 251 0.65 -21.84 0.73
CA ILE A 251 2.09 -22.11 0.79
C ILE A 251 2.84 -20.87 1.27
N ASP A 252 2.47 -19.69 0.78
CA ASP A 252 3.05 -18.42 1.24
C ASP A 252 2.79 -18.17 2.73
N GLN A 253 1.61 -18.51 3.22
CA GLN A 253 1.27 -18.38 4.63
C GLN A 253 2.09 -19.34 5.50
N VAL A 254 2.30 -20.59 5.06
CA VAL A 254 3.13 -21.58 5.76
C VAL A 254 4.58 -21.10 5.84
N ILE A 255 5.13 -20.58 4.73
CA ILE A 255 6.48 -20.01 4.69
C ILE A 255 6.58 -18.79 5.61
N SER A 256 5.57 -17.91 5.58
CA SER A 256 5.53 -16.71 6.43
C SER A 256 5.41 -17.04 7.92
N ASN A 257 4.77 -18.15 8.28
CA ASN A 257 4.68 -18.63 9.67
C ASN A 257 6.01 -19.26 10.17
N GLY A 258 7.02 -19.37 9.30
CA GLY A 258 8.39 -19.76 9.66
C GLY A 258 8.68 -21.27 9.65
N GLU A 259 9.95 -21.62 9.89
CA GLU A 259 10.50 -22.98 9.70
C GLU A 259 9.72 -24.08 10.43
N LYS A 260 9.24 -23.83 11.66
CA LYS A 260 8.44 -24.83 12.40
C LYS A 260 7.15 -25.19 11.67
N SER A 261 6.49 -24.19 11.08
CA SER A 261 5.27 -24.38 10.28
C SER A 261 5.59 -25.10 8.97
N CYS A 262 6.73 -24.77 8.34
CA CYS A 262 7.24 -25.48 7.18
C CYS A 262 7.53 -26.95 7.47
N SER A 263 8.20 -27.28 8.58
CA SER A 263 8.50 -28.67 8.96
C SER A 263 7.22 -29.46 9.22
N LEU A 264 6.27 -28.89 9.97
CA LEU A 264 4.97 -29.53 10.22
C LEU A 264 4.15 -29.71 8.94
N PHE A 265 4.21 -28.74 8.02
CA PHE A 265 3.57 -28.85 6.72
C PHE A 265 4.17 -30.00 5.90
N LEU A 266 5.50 -30.14 5.87
CA LEU A 266 6.17 -31.26 5.21
C LEU A 266 5.82 -32.61 5.85
N GLU A 267 5.68 -32.67 7.18
CA GLU A 267 5.22 -33.87 7.87
C GLU A 267 3.78 -34.23 7.49
N VAL A 268 2.88 -33.24 7.36
CA VAL A 268 1.51 -33.46 6.89
C VAL A 268 1.49 -33.96 5.45
N LEU A 269 2.30 -33.38 4.56
CA LEU A 269 2.37 -33.82 3.15
C LEU A 269 2.88 -35.26 2.98
N LYS A 270 3.57 -35.80 3.98
CA LYS A 270 4.07 -37.20 4.01
C LYS A 270 3.10 -38.17 4.71
N GLN A 271 1.95 -37.71 5.21
CA GLN A 271 0.97 -38.60 5.83
C GLN A 271 0.28 -39.47 4.77
N PRO A 272 0.04 -40.76 5.06
CA PRO A 272 -0.54 -41.70 4.10
C PRO A 272 -1.87 -41.21 3.53
N ASP A 273 -2.75 -40.67 4.37
CA ASP A 273 -4.06 -40.12 3.97
C ASP A 273 -3.92 -38.96 2.95
N ILE A 274 -2.86 -38.17 3.08
CA ILE A 274 -2.56 -37.06 2.15
C ILE A 274 -1.95 -37.59 0.85
N LEU A 275 -1.06 -38.58 0.93
CA LEU A 275 -0.44 -39.20 -0.24
C LEU A 275 -1.44 -40.02 -1.07
N GLU A 276 -2.46 -40.61 -0.45
CA GLU A 276 -3.58 -41.25 -1.15
C GLU A 276 -4.40 -40.24 -1.96
N THR A 277 -4.58 -39.03 -1.42
CA THR A 277 -5.34 -37.96 -2.09
C THR A 277 -4.50 -37.25 -3.16
N TYR A 278 -3.19 -37.10 -2.94
CA TYR A 278 -2.26 -36.46 -3.88
C TYR A 278 -1.08 -37.39 -4.20
N PRO A 279 -1.28 -38.42 -5.05
CA PRO A 279 -0.23 -39.40 -5.37
C PRO A 279 1.02 -38.78 -6.00
N ASN A 280 0.86 -37.65 -6.70
CA ASN A 280 1.95 -36.90 -7.33
C ASN A 280 2.94 -36.28 -6.33
N LEU A 281 2.60 -36.21 -5.03
CA LEU A 281 3.53 -35.78 -3.98
C LEU A 281 4.67 -36.78 -3.76
N ASN A 282 4.50 -38.05 -4.12
CA ASN A 282 5.55 -39.08 -4.03
C ASN A 282 6.69 -38.85 -5.05
N GLU A 283 6.45 -38.07 -6.09
CA GLU A 283 7.45 -37.72 -7.10
C GLU A 283 8.32 -36.51 -6.69
N ILE A 284 7.93 -35.83 -5.61
CA ILE A 284 8.68 -34.69 -5.07
C ILE A 284 9.84 -35.24 -4.24
N LYS A 285 11.06 -34.87 -4.63
CA LYS A 285 12.25 -35.16 -3.82
C LYS A 285 12.25 -34.21 -2.63
N TRP A 286 12.02 -34.80 -1.46
CA TRP A 286 12.15 -34.18 -0.16
C TRP A 286 13.62 -34.19 0.26
#